data_AF-A0A2G5UYD1-F1
#
_entry.id   AF-A0A2G5UYD1-F1
#
_cell.length_a   1.000
_cell.length_b   1.000
_cell.length_c   1.000
_cell.angle_alpha   90.00
_cell.angle_beta   90.00
_cell.angle_gamma   90.00
#
_symmetry.space_group_name_H-M   'P 1'
#
loop_
_entity.id
_entity.type
_entity.pdbx_description
1 polymer ?
#
loop_
_entity_poly.entity_id
_entity_poly.type
_entity_poly.pdbx_seq_one_letter_code
_entity_poly.pdbx_strand_id
1 'polypeptide(L)'
;MPFPTLFQLAAKSVAQGIHNETILLDFPLSMEPSNAIVRELLELDGNNFKKLKVFKNQLSVSKLDLRRCKIDADAVRNLSNFNLVSLDFGRLTGLRDNFPGDPRDDGTLDIVSLLIQSTNFNSRRSIIHLGLSEDQEFIAGWEAEVSEFLPNLQSIDSSYKIFEERQFSNICSFFPNLLVLDISCALDISSLQGIRNLKNLQKLIMYYVYFDDITGYEELSELKNLKYLDVSGNDDSEDTNPIEDMLAAGVRMEALEFLDCSWTPVTEYELETFVKNHPSLKTVAAIHTACGHTTISGVKMLNMSSMSSLSESLEYALLTERSMLALRFIEDVFENLKTSRGNLVNSELRHITNAVLFMLRESFDKHTKVYTLKYYLESGLFEHELSISMFSTDIPDMIELFYNVLKKYALQCKWISYEGVTAELLFRMFEAAVNSVRPGISIPDRVLNFVFEKTVELVCQFPEHQTQGSGIIRQAVKWMSWKQILTMSGNVELLSKFVVLLKSN
;
A
#
# COMPACT_ATOMS: atom_id res chain seq x y z
N MET A 1 14.19 3.96 3.65
CA MET A 1 13.60 3.73 2.31
C MET A 1 14.64 3.76 1.19
N PRO A 2 14.77 2.65 0.43
CA PRO A 2 15.70 2.54 -0.68
C PRO A 2 15.21 3.36 -1.89
N PHE A 3 16.12 4.08 -2.54
CA PHE A 3 15.85 4.68 -3.85
C PHE A 3 15.54 3.58 -4.88
N PRO A 4 14.62 3.82 -5.84
CA PRO A 4 14.37 2.86 -6.89
C PRO A 4 15.65 2.61 -7.69
N THR A 5 15.94 1.35 -7.90
CA THR A 5 17.06 0.90 -8.73
C THR A 5 16.80 1.28 -10.19
N LEU A 6 17.87 1.41 -10.98
CA LEU A 6 17.74 1.59 -12.44
C LEU A 6 16.91 0.48 -13.08
N PHE A 7 17.00 -0.74 -12.52
CA PHE A 7 16.18 -1.87 -12.95
C PHE A 7 14.68 -1.62 -12.75
N GLN A 8 14.27 -1.14 -11.57
CA GLN A 8 12.86 -0.80 -11.29
C GLN A 8 12.37 0.34 -12.20
N LEU A 9 13.18 1.39 -12.38
CA LEU A 9 12.84 2.51 -13.26
C LEU A 9 12.69 2.06 -14.73
N ALA A 10 13.58 1.17 -15.20
CA ALA A 10 13.49 0.61 -16.54
C ALA A 10 12.24 -0.26 -16.71
N ALA A 11 11.91 -1.13 -15.74
CA ALA A 11 10.70 -1.94 -15.76
C ALA A 11 9.44 -1.07 -15.87
N LYS A 12 9.36 -0.02 -15.06
CA LYS A 12 8.24 0.95 -15.08
C LYS A 12 8.13 1.69 -16.42
N SER A 13 9.26 2.11 -16.99
CA SER A 13 9.28 2.77 -18.30
C SER A 13 8.82 1.85 -19.43
N VAL A 14 9.27 0.60 -19.44
CA VAL A 14 8.84 -0.41 -20.44
C VAL A 14 7.35 -0.74 -20.26
N ALA A 15 6.89 -0.93 -19.03
CA ALA A 15 5.47 -1.14 -18.74
C ALA A 15 4.60 0.03 -19.24
N GLN A 16 5.02 1.27 -19.02
CA GLN A 16 4.35 2.46 -19.54
C GLN A 16 4.31 2.47 -21.08
N GLY A 17 5.41 2.07 -21.73
CA GLY A 17 5.46 1.97 -23.19
C GLY A 17 4.55 0.88 -23.76
N ILE A 18 4.44 -0.27 -23.08
CA ILE A 18 3.48 -1.33 -23.44
C ILE A 18 2.04 -0.86 -23.24
N HIS A 19 1.76 -0.18 -22.13
CA HIS A 19 0.44 0.37 -21.84
C HIS A 19 0.01 1.37 -22.93
N ASN A 20 0.89 2.32 -23.26
CA ASN A 20 0.66 3.35 -24.28
C ASN A 20 0.80 2.87 -25.73
N GLU A 21 1.19 1.61 -25.94
CA GLU A 21 1.45 1.02 -27.26
C GLU A 21 2.55 1.75 -28.05
N THR A 22 3.51 2.32 -27.34
CA THR A 22 4.65 3.04 -27.93
C THR A 22 5.92 2.20 -28.01
N ILE A 23 5.93 1.02 -27.39
CA ILE A 23 7.05 0.07 -27.42
C ILE A 23 6.60 -1.24 -28.04
N LEU A 24 7.46 -1.78 -28.92
CA LEU A 24 7.42 -3.16 -29.36
C LEU A 24 8.61 -3.91 -28.75
N LEU A 25 8.38 -5.17 -28.38
CA LEU A 25 9.43 -6.06 -27.89
C LEU A 25 9.79 -7.05 -29.00
N ASP A 26 10.94 -6.84 -29.63
CA ASP A 26 11.37 -7.65 -30.78
C ASP A 26 12.13 -8.92 -30.35
N PHE A 27 12.38 -9.09 -29.05
CA PHE A 27 13.14 -10.20 -28.48
C PHE A 27 12.55 -10.65 -27.14
N PRO A 28 12.75 -11.93 -26.76
CA PRO A 28 12.32 -12.44 -25.46
C PRO A 28 13.17 -11.89 -24.32
N LEU A 29 12.49 -11.48 -23.25
CA LEU A 29 13.09 -11.06 -21.99
C LEU A 29 13.22 -12.25 -21.05
N SER A 30 14.25 -12.20 -20.19
CA SER A 30 14.40 -13.16 -19.10
C SER A 30 13.31 -12.98 -18.04
N MET A 31 13.21 -13.96 -17.14
CA MET A 31 12.14 -14.06 -16.16
C MET A 31 12.05 -12.87 -15.20
N GLU A 32 13.19 -12.42 -14.65
CA GLU A 32 13.22 -11.33 -13.67
C GLU A 32 12.74 -9.97 -14.25
N PRO A 33 13.27 -9.47 -15.38
CA PRO A 33 12.72 -8.31 -16.07
C PRO A 33 11.25 -8.49 -16.47
N SER A 34 10.85 -9.68 -16.95
CA SER A 34 9.46 -9.94 -17.37
C SER A 34 8.49 -9.78 -16.20
N ASN A 35 8.79 -10.40 -15.06
CA ASN A 35 7.96 -10.30 -13.87
C ASN A 35 7.88 -8.85 -13.35
N ALA A 36 9.01 -8.12 -13.36
CA ALA A 36 9.03 -6.72 -12.94
C ALA A 36 8.17 -5.85 -13.87
N ILE A 37 8.31 -5.99 -15.19
CA ILE A 37 7.52 -5.25 -16.18
C ILE A 37 6.04 -5.57 -16.03
N VAL A 38 5.67 -6.84 -15.89
CA VAL A 38 4.26 -7.25 -15.77
C VAL A 38 3.63 -6.70 -14.49
N ARG A 39 4.34 -6.72 -13.36
CA ARG A 39 3.84 -6.11 -12.12
C ARG A 39 3.51 -4.63 -12.31
N GLU A 40 4.46 -3.84 -12.82
CA GLU A 40 4.24 -2.41 -13.08
C GLU A 40 3.13 -2.18 -14.12
N LEU A 41 3.02 -3.07 -15.12
CA LEU A 41 2.01 -2.99 -16.17
C LEU A 41 0.59 -3.20 -15.60
N LEU A 42 0.41 -4.18 -14.71
CA LEU A 42 -0.88 -4.44 -14.07
C LEU A 42 -1.24 -3.35 -13.04
N GLU A 43 -0.24 -2.71 -12.42
CA GLU A 43 -0.46 -1.55 -11.53
C GLU A 43 -0.94 -0.29 -12.27
N LEU A 44 -0.53 -0.09 -13.52
CA LEU A 44 -0.98 1.06 -14.33
C LEU A 44 -2.47 0.97 -14.67
N ASP A 45 -2.92 -0.21 -15.07
CA ASP A 45 -4.32 -0.54 -15.37
C ASP A 45 -4.49 -2.06 -15.32
N GLY A 46 -5.39 -2.54 -14.46
CA GLY A 46 -5.67 -3.96 -14.34
C GLY A 46 -6.08 -4.59 -15.67
N ASN A 47 -6.71 -3.86 -16.59
CA ASN A 47 -7.08 -4.38 -17.92
C ASN A 47 -5.87 -4.71 -18.82
N ASN A 48 -4.66 -4.25 -18.46
CA ASN A 48 -3.45 -4.58 -19.19
C ASN A 48 -3.12 -6.08 -19.14
N PHE A 49 -3.76 -6.90 -18.29
CA PHE A 49 -3.63 -8.36 -18.35
C PHE A 49 -3.91 -8.90 -19.77
N LYS A 50 -4.78 -8.24 -20.55
CA LYS A 50 -5.10 -8.63 -21.93
C LYS A 50 -3.89 -8.53 -22.86
N LYS A 51 -2.96 -7.62 -22.57
CA LYS A 51 -1.72 -7.44 -23.33
C LYS A 51 -0.76 -8.62 -23.14
N LEU A 52 -0.86 -9.38 -22.05
CA LEU A 52 -0.04 -10.58 -21.83
C LEU A 52 -0.25 -11.62 -22.94
N LYS A 53 -1.45 -11.70 -23.52
CA LYS A 53 -1.72 -12.57 -24.68
C LYS A 53 -0.87 -12.19 -25.89
N VAL A 54 -0.65 -10.90 -26.12
CA VAL A 54 0.12 -10.37 -27.25
C VAL A 54 1.61 -10.61 -27.02
N PHE A 55 2.09 -10.36 -25.80
CA PHE A 55 3.51 -10.43 -25.44
C PHE A 55 3.94 -11.80 -24.87
N LYS A 56 3.13 -12.85 -25.03
CA LYS A 56 3.38 -14.16 -24.40
C LYS A 56 4.70 -14.82 -24.83
N ASN A 57 5.21 -14.48 -26.01
CA ASN A 57 6.48 -15.01 -26.53
C ASN A 57 7.68 -14.13 -26.13
N GLN A 58 7.41 -12.89 -25.71
CA GLN A 58 8.41 -11.88 -25.35
C GLN A 58 8.62 -11.82 -23.85
N LEU A 59 7.57 -12.05 -23.05
CA LEU A 59 7.62 -11.99 -21.60
C LEU A 59 7.64 -13.40 -21.01
N SER A 60 8.77 -13.75 -20.39
CA SER A 60 8.95 -15.02 -19.68
C SER A 60 8.36 -14.95 -18.27
N VAL A 61 7.05 -14.72 -18.18
CA VAL A 61 6.36 -14.51 -16.89
C VAL A 61 6.29 -15.82 -16.09
N SER A 62 6.61 -15.73 -14.80
CA SER A 62 6.47 -16.84 -13.86
C SER A 62 5.73 -16.47 -12.58
N LYS A 63 5.56 -15.18 -12.29
CA LYS A 63 4.81 -14.68 -11.15
C LYS A 63 3.72 -13.74 -11.65
N LEU A 64 2.48 -13.99 -11.26
CA LEU A 64 1.33 -13.17 -11.61
C LEU A 64 0.52 -12.85 -10.38
N ASP A 65 0.32 -11.56 -10.15
CA ASP A 65 -0.59 -11.02 -9.14
C ASP A 65 -1.74 -10.31 -9.86
N LEU A 66 -2.94 -10.88 -9.74
CA LEU A 66 -4.15 -10.39 -10.39
C LEU A 66 -5.14 -9.78 -9.39
N ARG A 67 -4.74 -9.51 -8.13
CA ARG A 67 -5.60 -8.91 -7.08
C ARG A 67 -6.31 -7.65 -7.52
N ARG A 68 -5.67 -6.83 -8.36
CA ARG A 68 -6.21 -5.57 -8.89
C ARG A 68 -6.82 -5.70 -10.29
N CYS A 69 -6.96 -6.91 -10.81
CA CYS A 69 -7.41 -7.17 -12.18
C CYS A 69 -8.85 -7.72 -12.20
N LYS A 70 -9.67 -7.20 -13.11
CA LYS A 70 -10.97 -7.81 -13.42
C LYS A 70 -10.79 -8.85 -14.53
N ILE A 71 -10.37 -10.05 -14.15
CA ILE A 71 -10.08 -11.12 -15.11
C ILE A 71 -11.37 -11.72 -15.68
N ASP A 72 -11.31 -12.10 -16.97
CA ASP A 72 -12.37 -12.81 -17.68
C ASP A 72 -11.91 -14.24 -18.04
N ALA A 73 -12.82 -15.09 -18.52
CA ALA A 73 -12.48 -16.48 -18.82
C ALA A 73 -11.43 -16.63 -19.95
N ASP A 74 -11.36 -15.67 -20.87
CA ASP A 74 -10.30 -15.65 -21.87
C ASP A 74 -8.94 -15.36 -21.23
N ALA A 75 -8.88 -14.44 -20.26
CA ALA A 75 -7.71 -14.19 -19.44
C ALA A 75 -7.21 -15.49 -18.80
N VAL A 76 -8.10 -16.19 -18.09
CA VAL A 76 -7.82 -17.44 -17.39
C VAL A 76 -7.18 -18.45 -18.34
N ARG A 77 -7.80 -18.70 -19.50
CA ARG A 77 -7.24 -19.63 -20.51
C ARG A 77 -5.86 -19.21 -21.01
N ASN A 78 -5.62 -17.90 -21.16
CA ASN A 78 -4.33 -17.40 -21.64
C ASN A 78 -3.21 -17.55 -20.61
N LEU A 79 -3.51 -17.70 -19.32
CA LEU A 79 -2.49 -17.93 -18.28
C LEU A 79 -1.70 -19.23 -18.52
N SER A 80 -2.32 -20.22 -19.17
CA SER A 80 -1.68 -21.49 -19.52
C SER A 80 -0.48 -21.33 -20.47
N ASN A 81 -0.31 -20.18 -21.14
CA ASN A 81 0.86 -19.89 -21.96
C ASN A 81 2.14 -19.65 -21.13
N PHE A 82 2.03 -19.48 -19.81
CA PHE A 82 3.15 -19.14 -18.93
C PHE A 82 3.52 -20.28 -17.99
N ASN A 83 4.83 -20.46 -17.72
CA ASN A 83 5.35 -21.43 -16.76
C ASN A 83 5.38 -20.79 -15.38
N LEU A 84 4.25 -20.82 -14.68
CA LEU A 84 4.03 -20.11 -13.42
C LEU A 84 4.62 -20.86 -12.23
N VAL A 85 5.17 -20.09 -11.29
CA VAL A 85 5.60 -20.54 -9.96
C VAL A 85 4.77 -19.87 -8.85
N SER A 86 4.09 -18.77 -9.16
CA SER A 86 3.24 -18.02 -8.24
C SER A 86 2.10 -17.41 -9.03
N LEU A 87 0.87 -17.67 -8.58
CA LEU A 87 -0.35 -17.16 -9.20
C LEU A 87 -1.32 -16.72 -8.12
N ASP A 88 -1.69 -15.46 -8.15
CA ASP A 88 -2.77 -14.90 -7.36
C ASP A 88 -3.88 -14.45 -8.31
N PHE A 89 -5.09 -15.00 -8.14
CA PHE A 89 -6.22 -14.68 -8.98
C PHE A 89 -6.93 -13.38 -8.58
N GLY A 90 -6.81 -12.96 -7.32
CA GLY A 90 -7.63 -11.90 -6.80
C GLY A 90 -9.12 -12.19 -6.91
N ARG A 91 -9.87 -11.15 -7.30
CA ARG A 91 -11.32 -11.17 -7.36
C ARG A 91 -11.87 -12.12 -8.45
N LEU A 92 -12.43 -13.24 -7.99
CA LEU A 92 -12.98 -14.32 -8.84
C LEU A 92 -14.48 -14.21 -9.18
N THR A 93 -15.20 -13.24 -8.61
CA THR A 93 -16.68 -13.14 -8.72
C THR A 93 -17.19 -13.05 -10.16
N GLY A 94 -16.40 -12.51 -11.09
CA GLY A 94 -16.75 -12.40 -12.51
C GLY A 94 -16.63 -13.69 -13.33
N LEU A 95 -16.21 -14.81 -12.71
CA LEU A 95 -15.91 -16.06 -13.41
C LEU A 95 -16.94 -17.17 -13.19
N ARG A 96 -17.95 -16.96 -12.33
CA ARG A 96 -18.97 -17.96 -11.97
C ARG A 96 -19.66 -18.57 -13.19
N ASP A 97 -20.09 -17.73 -14.14
CA ASP A 97 -20.79 -18.19 -15.34
C ASP A 97 -19.92 -19.07 -16.25
N ASN A 98 -18.60 -18.93 -16.17
CA ASN A 98 -17.66 -19.67 -16.98
C ASN A 98 -17.10 -20.92 -16.30
N PHE A 99 -17.15 -20.95 -14.96
CA PHE A 99 -16.65 -22.03 -14.12
C PHE A 99 -17.68 -22.33 -13.02
N PRO A 100 -18.91 -22.74 -13.40
CA PRO A 100 -19.99 -22.94 -12.44
C PRO A 100 -19.65 -24.08 -11.47
N GLY A 101 -19.97 -23.89 -10.19
CA GLY A 101 -19.82 -24.88 -9.14
C GLY A 101 -20.92 -25.95 -9.13
N ASP A 102 -21.32 -26.42 -7.94
CA ASP A 102 -22.40 -27.41 -7.80
C ASP A 102 -23.73 -26.78 -8.28
N PRO A 103 -24.45 -27.38 -9.24
CA PRO A 103 -25.75 -26.85 -9.70
C PRO A 103 -26.82 -26.73 -8.61
N ARG A 104 -26.62 -27.38 -7.45
CA ARG A 104 -27.51 -27.32 -6.27
C ARG A 104 -27.16 -26.16 -5.33
N ASP A 105 -26.02 -25.52 -5.53
CA ASP A 105 -25.49 -24.45 -4.69
C ASP A 105 -25.20 -23.21 -5.54
N ASP A 106 -26.21 -22.34 -5.63
CA ASP A 106 -26.18 -21.15 -6.48
C ASP A 106 -25.14 -20.14 -5.96
N GLY A 107 -24.00 -20.06 -6.65
CA GLY A 107 -22.96 -19.07 -6.37
C GLY A 107 -21.56 -19.66 -6.19
N THR A 108 -21.42 -20.98 -6.06
CA THR A 108 -20.13 -21.66 -5.93
C THR A 108 -19.32 -21.65 -7.23
N LEU A 109 -17.99 -21.64 -7.12
CA LEU A 109 -17.06 -21.67 -8.26
C LEU A 109 -16.23 -22.96 -8.27
N ASP A 110 -16.09 -23.57 -9.45
CA ASP A 110 -15.21 -24.72 -9.66
C ASP A 110 -13.75 -24.27 -9.83
N ILE A 111 -13.06 -24.13 -8.70
CA ILE A 111 -11.65 -23.72 -8.66
C ILE A 111 -10.73 -24.76 -9.33
N VAL A 112 -11.09 -26.04 -9.32
CA VAL A 112 -10.31 -27.11 -9.95
C VAL A 112 -10.32 -26.93 -11.47
N SER A 113 -11.51 -26.78 -12.07
CA SER A 113 -11.65 -26.50 -13.51
C SER A 113 -10.95 -25.21 -13.91
N LEU A 114 -11.04 -24.17 -13.08
CA LEU A 114 -10.36 -22.90 -13.29
C LEU A 114 -8.83 -23.08 -13.31
N LEU A 115 -8.26 -23.82 -12.35
CA LEU A 115 -6.84 -24.13 -12.29
C LEU A 115 -6.38 -25.01 -13.47
N ILE A 116 -7.20 -25.96 -13.90
CA ILE A 116 -6.93 -26.78 -15.09
C ILE A 116 -6.80 -25.92 -16.34
N GLN A 117 -7.68 -24.93 -16.54
CA GLN A 117 -7.66 -24.07 -17.71
C GLN A 117 -6.58 -22.97 -17.66
N SER A 118 -6.17 -22.55 -16.46
CA SER A 118 -5.17 -21.49 -16.26
C SER A 118 -3.73 -21.98 -16.19
N THR A 119 -3.49 -23.28 -16.01
CA THR A 119 -2.14 -23.83 -15.80
C THR A 119 -1.77 -24.87 -16.85
N ASN A 120 -0.52 -24.82 -17.33
CA ASN A 120 0.07 -25.89 -18.12
C ASN A 120 0.80 -26.91 -17.22
N PHE A 121 1.32 -27.98 -17.83
CA PHE A 121 2.01 -29.07 -17.13
C PHE A 121 3.19 -28.60 -16.28
N ASN A 122 3.99 -27.63 -16.75
CA ASN A 122 5.13 -27.12 -16.00
C ASN A 122 4.66 -26.30 -14.79
N SER A 123 3.65 -25.45 -14.97
CA SER A 123 3.07 -24.64 -13.89
C SER A 123 2.54 -25.51 -12.76
N ARG A 124 1.78 -26.57 -13.07
CA ARG A 124 1.23 -27.49 -12.06
C ARG A 124 2.30 -28.13 -11.17
N ARG A 125 3.50 -28.35 -11.73
CA ARG A 125 4.64 -28.92 -11.00
C ARG A 125 5.53 -27.87 -10.33
N SER A 126 5.33 -26.59 -10.62
CA SER A 126 6.27 -25.53 -10.23
C SER A 126 5.62 -24.45 -9.38
N ILE A 127 4.29 -24.37 -9.35
CA ILE A 127 3.55 -23.46 -8.48
C ILE A 127 3.85 -23.82 -7.02
N ILE A 128 4.35 -22.81 -6.31
CA ILE A 128 4.63 -22.84 -4.87
C ILE A 128 3.72 -21.87 -4.10
N HIS A 129 3.09 -20.92 -4.79
CA HIS A 129 2.17 -19.95 -4.19
C HIS A 129 0.87 -19.85 -5.01
N LEU A 130 -0.26 -19.93 -4.30
CA LEU A 130 -1.60 -19.78 -4.85
C LEU A 130 -2.38 -18.76 -4.01
N GLY A 131 -2.82 -17.67 -4.65
CA GLY A 131 -3.72 -16.68 -4.05
C GLY A 131 -5.15 -16.86 -4.53
N LEU A 132 -6.06 -17.02 -3.57
CA LEU A 132 -7.48 -17.25 -3.72
C LEU A 132 -8.31 -16.18 -2.98
N SER A 133 -7.70 -15.03 -2.69
CA SER A 133 -8.30 -13.91 -1.96
C SER A 133 -9.70 -13.55 -2.50
N GLU A 134 -10.58 -13.11 -1.60
CA GLU A 134 -11.99 -12.71 -1.80
C GLU A 134 -13.05 -13.77 -1.45
N ASP A 135 -14.27 -13.29 -1.21
CA ASP A 135 -15.44 -13.97 -0.67
C ASP A 135 -16.08 -15.04 -1.58
N GLN A 136 -15.40 -15.40 -2.66
CA GLN A 136 -15.90 -16.42 -3.58
C GLN A 136 -15.86 -17.81 -2.95
N GLU A 137 -17.04 -18.38 -2.72
CA GLU A 137 -17.21 -19.78 -2.30
C GLU A 137 -16.80 -20.76 -3.41
N PHE A 138 -16.23 -21.89 -2.99
CA PHE A 138 -15.77 -22.97 -3.86
C PHE A 138 -16.54 -24.25 -3.58
N ILE A 139 -16.58 -25.16 -4.56
CA ILE A 139 -17.15 -26.50 -4.37
C ILE A 139 -16.48 -27.18 -3.16
N ALA A 140 -17.28 -27.74 -2.26
CA ALA A 140 -16.79 -28.49 -1.11
C ALA A 140 -15.81 -29.61 -1.51
N GLY A 141 -14.68 -29.71 -0.81
CA GLY A 141 -13.66 -30.74 -1.04
C GLY A 141 -12.63 -30.40 -2.11
N TRP A 142 -12.68 -29.20 -2.70
CA TRP A 142 -11.69 -28.73 -3.67
C TRP A 142 -10.25 -28.82 -3.15
N GLU A 143 -10.05 -28.72 -1.82
CA GLU A 143 -8.74 -28.74 -1.18
C GLU A 143 -7.99 -30.03 -1.50
N ALA A 144 -8.70 -31.16 -1.50
CA ALA A 144 -8.13 -32.47 -1.80
C ALA A 144 -7.64 -32.51 -3.25
N GLU A 145 -8.49 -32.13 -4.20
CA GLU A 145 -8.15 -32.15 -5.63
C GLU A 145 -7.02 -31.16 -5.97
N VAL A 146 -7.05 -29.96 -5.40
CA VAL A 146 -5.99 -28.97 -5.62
C VAL A 146 -4.67 -29.42 -4.98
N SER A 147 -4.69 -30.13 -3.85
CA SER A 147 -3.47 -30.67 -3.24
C SER A 147 -2.78 -31.72 -4.12
N GLU A 148 -3.56 -32.57 -4.80
CA GLU A 148 -3.02 -33.53 -5.77
C GLU A 148 -2.52 -32.83 -7.04
N PHE A 149 -3.22 -31.77 -7.45
CA PHE A 149 -2.93 -31.03 -8.67
C PHE A 149 -1.70 -30.11 -8.56
N LEU A 150 -1.48 -29.51 -7.39
CA LEU A 150 -0.37 -28.59 -7.07
C LEU A 150 0.47 -29.15 -5.91
N PRO A 151 1.22 -30.25 -6.11
CA PRO A 151 1.86 -30.98 -5.02
C PRO A 151 3.02 -30.24 -4.32
N ASN A 152 3.51 -29.15 -4.93
CA ASN A 152 4.63 -28.35 -4.41
C ASN A 152 4.19 -27.05 -3.73
N LEU A 153 2.89 -26.91 -3.45
CA LEU A 153 2.35 -25.70 -2.84
C LEU A 153 2.91 -25.49 -1.44
N GLN A 154 3.45 -24.29 -1.21
CA GLN A 154 4.09 -23.87 0.04
C GLN A 154 3.46 -22.59 0.61
N SER A 155 2.64 -21.89 -0.18
CA SER A 155 1.96 -20.69 0.24
C SER A 155 0.54 -20.65 -0.31
N ILE A 156 -0.42 -20.43 0.58
CA ILE A 156 -1.81 -20.18 0.22
C ILE A 156 -2.22 -18.84 0.83
N ASP A 157 -2.83 -17.99 0.01
CA ASP A 157 -3.62 -16.86 0.47
C ASP A 157 -5.11 -17.20 0.28
N SER A 158 -5.79 -17.34 1.42
CA SER A 158 -7.23 -17.59 1.56
C SER A 158 -7.91 -16.42 2.29
N SER A 159 -7.38 -15.21 2.14
CA SER A 159 -7.96 -14.02 2.74
C SER A 159 -9.38 -13.74 2.21
N TYR A 160 -10.21 -13.13 3.06
CA TYR A 160 -11.62 -12.78 2.80
C TYR A 160 -12.54 -13.98 2.49
N LYS A 161 -12.13 -15.21 2.84
CA LYS A 161 -12.98 -16.40 2.68
C LYS A 161 -13.98 -16.54 3.81
N ILE A 162 -15.17 -17.01 3.45
CA ILE A 162 -16.13 -17.57 4.40
C ILE A 162 -15.76 -19.04 4.56
N PHE A 163 -15.43 -19.46 5.78
CA PHE A 163 -15.05 -20.84 6.07
C PHE A 163 -16.25 -21.64 6.54
N GLU A 164 -16.70 -22.59 5.71
CA GLU A 164 -17.68 -23.58 6.13
C GLU A 164 -17.08 -24.59 7.14
N GLU A 165 -17.95 -25.36 7.81
CA GLU A 165 -17.54 -26.36 8.79
C GLU A 165 -16.43 -27.27 8.21
N ARG A 166 -15.28 -27.30 8.88
CA ARG A 166 -14.07 -28.11 8.54
C ARG A 166 -13.23 -27.62 7.37
N GLN A 167 -13.65 -26.59 6.62
CA GLN A 167 -12.90 -26.15 5.45
C GLN A 167 -11.47 -25.72 5.80
N PHE A 168 -11.30 -24.96 6.90
CA PHE A 168 -9.98 -24.58 7.41
C PHE A 168 -9.12 -25.80 7.77
N SER A 169 -9.72 -26.78 8.45
CA SER A 169 -9.06 -28.02 8.85
C SER A 169 -8.65 -28.87 7.63
N ASN A 170 -9.45 -28.85 6.56
CA ASN A 170 -9.14 -29.49 5.29
C ASN A 170 -7.91 -28.84 4.64
N ILE A 171 -7.83 -27.51 4.57
CA ILE A 171 -6.64 -26.80 4.08
C ILE A 171 -5.40 -27.26 4.88
N CYS A 172 -5.51 -27.26 6.21
CA CYS A 172 -4.39 -27.66 7.08
C CYS A 172 -3.97 -29.12 6.88
N SER A 173 -4.90 -30.01 6.50
CA SER A 173 -4.66 -31.45 6.36
C SER A 173 -4.15 -31.83 4.96
N PHE A 174 -4.68 -31.19 3.91
CA PHE A 174 -4.33 -31.49 2.52
C PHE A 174 -3.08 -30.76 2.04
N PHE A 175 -2.68 -29.66 2.71
CA PHE A 175 -1.46 -28.91 2.37
C PHE A 175 -0.43 -28.93 3.51
N PRO A 176 0.09 -30.09 3.93
CA PRO A 176 0.99 -30.19 5.09
C PRO A 176 2.37 -29.53 4.89
N ASN A 177 2.72 -29.17 3.64
CA ASN A 177 3.99 -28.55 3.27
C ASN A 177 3.95 -27.02 3.26
N LEU A 178 2.85 -26.39 3.70
CA LEU A 178 2.77 -24.93 3.75
C LEU A 178 3.83 -24.35 4.68
N LEU A 179 4.47 -23.29 4.18
CA LEU A 179 5.38 -22.40 4.88
C LEU A 179 4.70 -21.07 5.21
N VAL A 180 3.73 -20.64 4.38
CA VAL A 180 2.99 -19.39 4.53
C VAL A 180 1.50 -19.67 4.37
N LEU A 181 0.71 -19.22 5.34
CA LEU A 181 -0.75 -19.24 5.27
C LEU A 181 -1.28 -17.85 5.61
N ASP A 182 -2.11 -17.32 4.72
CA ASP A 182 -2.85 -16.08 4.95
C ASP A 182 -4.35 -16.40 5.01
N ILE A 183 -4.99 -16.08 6.14
CA ILE A 183 -6.43 -16.18 6.37
C ILE A 183 -7.02 -14.83 6.77
N SER A 184 -6.38 -13.73 6.38
CA SER A 184 -6.80 -12.38 6.76
C SER A 184 -8.26 -12.11 6.37
N CYS A 185 -9.01 -11.45 7.23
CA CYS A 185 -10.43 -11.15 7.03
C CYS A 185 -11.31 -12.38 6.76
N ALA A 186 -10.88 -13.57 7.20
CA ALA A 186 -11.71 -14.77 7.16
C ALA A 186 -12.96 -14.61 8.04
N LEU A 187 -14.09 -15.08 7.53
CA LEU A 187 -15.38 -15.10 8.23
C LEU A 187 -15.76 -16.54 8.58
N ASP A 188 -16.59 -16.69 9.62
CA ASP A 188 -17.13 -17.98 10.10
C ASP A 188 -16.08 -19.04 10.49
N ILE A 189 -14.82 -18.63 10.67
CA ILE A 189 -13.79 -19.46 11.27
C ILE A 189 -13.92 -19.40 12.79
N SER A 190 -14.32 -20.52 13.41
CA SER A 190 -14.55 -20.59 14.86
C SER A 190 -13.30 -20.89 15.69
N SER A 191 -12.26 -21.47 15.07
CA SER A 191 -10.99 -21.83 15.72
C SER A 191 -9.91 -22.15 14.69
N LEU A 192 -8.66 -22.25 15.16
CA LEU A 192 -7.53 -22.77 14.38
C LEU A 192 -7.41 -24.30 14.44
N GLN A 193 -8.50 -25.02 14.71
CA GLN A 193 -8.46 -26.48 14.82
C GLN A 193 -7.94 -27.15 13.54
N GLY A 194 -6.88 -27.94 13.68
CA GLY A 194 -6.19 -28.62 12.58
C GLY A 194 -4.90 -27.93 12.15
N ILE A 195 -4.64 -26.69 12.57
CA ILE A 195 -3.42 -25.96 12.18
C ILE A 195 -2.14 -26.69 12.58
N ARG A 196 -2.18 -27.51 13.66
CA ARG A 196 -1.07 -28.37 14.09
C ARG A 196 -0.54 -29.33 13.00
N ASN A 197 -1.32 -29.59 11.95
CA ASN A 197 -0.90 -30.41 10.81
C ASN A 197 0.14 -29.68 9.94
N LEU A 198 0.20 -28.35 9.99
CA LEU A 198 1.13 -27.51 9.24
C LEU A 198 2.48 -27.37 9.96
N LYS A 199 3.16 -28.51 10.17
CA LYS A 199 4.41 -28.59 10.95
C LYS A 199 5.54 -27.71 10.43
N ASN A 200 5.51 -27.35 9.15
CA ASN A 200 6.52 -26.53 8.49
C ASN A 200 6.13 -25.05 8.41
N LEU A 201 4.97 -24.64 8.93
CA LEU A 201 4.47 -23.27 8.83
C LEU A 201 5.44 -22.30 9.52
N GLN A 202 5.85 -21.26 8.79
CA GLN A 202 6.79 -20.23 9.25
C GLN A 202 6.14 -18.87 9.36
N LYS A 203 5.11 -18.61 8.56
CA LYS A 203 4.37 -17.35 8.54
C LYS A 203 2.87 -17.62 8.55
N LEU A 204 2.19 -17.04 9.53
CA LEU A 204 0.74 -17.03 9.62
C LEU A 204 0.26 -15.58 9.67
N ILE A 205 -0.67 -15.23 8.78
CA ILE A 205 -1.28 -13.91 8.71
C ILE A 205 -2.78 -14.08 8.98
N MET A 206 -3.26 -13.43 10.03
CA MET A 206 -4.63 -13.46 10.54
C MET A 206 -5.10 -12.02 10.79
N TYR A 207 -4.77 -11.11 9.87
CA TYR A 207 -5.21 -9.72 9.95
C TYR A 207 -6.74 -9.69 9.98
N TYR A 208 -7.30 -9.05 10.99
CA TYR A 208 -8.74 -8.94 11.21
C TYR A 208 -9.47 -10.30 11.23
N VAL A 209 -8.94 -11.23 12.03
CA VAL A 209 -9.57 -12.52 12.37
C VAL A 209 -9.68 -12.63 13.88
N TYR A 210 -10.83 -13.07 14.38
CA TYR A 210 -11.06 -13.31 15.80
C TYR A 210 -11.85 -14.60 16.01
N PHE A 211 -11.78 -15.13 17.24
CA PHE A 211 -12.51 -16.32 17.66
C PHE A 211 -13.33 -15.99 18.89
N ASP A 212 -14.56 -16.47 18.97
CA ASP A 212 -15.41 -16.29 20.15
C ASP A 212 -14.94 -17.14 21.34
N ASP A 213 -14.16 -18.19 21.08
CA ASP A 213 -13.62 -19.11 22.08
C ASP A 213 -12.09 -18.97 22.19
N ILE A 214 -11.62 -18.72 23.42
CA ILE A 214 -10.20 -18.69 23.80
C ILE A 214 -9.48 -19.97 23.36
N THR A 215 -10.15 -21.13 23.39
CA THR A 215 -9.56 -22.40 22.94
C THR A 215 -9.20 -22.40 21.46
N GLY A 216 -9.74 -21.45 20.69
CA GLY A 216 -9.50 -21.27 19.26
C GLY A 216 -8.02 -21.08 18.89
N TYR A 217 -7.19 -20.63 19.83
CA TYR A 217 -5.75 -20.41 19.62
C TYR A 217 -4.83 -21.53 20.12
N GLU A 218 -5.33 -22.52 20.86
CA GLU A 218 -4.48 -23.50 21.60
C GLU A 218 -3.47 -24.22 20.70
N GLU A 219 -3.89 -24.62 19.50
CA GLU A 219 -3.04 -25.36 18.56
C GLU A 219 -1.87 -24.53 17.99
N LEU A 220 -1.83 -23.21 18.18
CA LEU A 220 -0.66 -22.40 17.81
C LEU A 220 0.62 -22.86 18.52
N SER A 221 0.49 -23.42 19.73
CA SER A 221 1.64 -23.94 20.50
C SER A 221 2.32 -25.15 19.84
N GLU A 222 1.61 -25.82 18.93
CA GLU A 222 2.11 -26.98 18.17
C GLU A 222 2.97 -26.56 16.97
N LEU A 223 2.92 -25.28 16.56
CA LEU A 223 3.66 -24.76 15.41
C LEU A 223 5.11 -24.40 15.78
N LYS A 224 5.95 -25.43 15.91
CA LYS A 224 7.35 -25.29 16.36
C LYS A 224 8.25 -24.49 15.42
N ASN A 225 7.82 -24.24 14.18
CA ASN A 225 8.57 -23.48 13.18
C ASN A 225 7.99 -22.09 12.88
N LEU A 226 6.91 -21.68 13.55
CA LEU A 226 6.26 -20.40 13.30
C LEU A 226 7.16 -19.26 13.78
N LYS A 227 7.55 -18.38 12.85
CA LYS A 227 8.46 -17.25 13.10
C LYS A 227 7.78 -15.89 12.98
N TYR A 228 6.72 -15.82 12.19
CA TYR A 228 5.97 -14.58 11.96
C TYR A 228 4.49 -14.85 12.21
N LEU A 229 3.91 -14.06 13.10
CA LEU A 229 2.49 -14.03 13.38
C LEU A 229 1.96 -12.61 13.21
N ASP A 230 0.91 -12.46 12.41
CA ASP A 230 0.15 -11.22 12.31
C ASP A 230 -1.28 -11.47 12.77
N VAL A 231 -1.67 -10.77 13.83
CA VAL A 231 -3.00 -10.74 14.45
C VAL A 231 -3.51 -9.30 14.52
N SER A 232 -3.02 -8.44 13.63
CA SER A 232 -3.41 -7.03 13.62
C SER A 232 -4.90 -6.85 13.30
N GLY A 233 -5.50 -5.80 13.87
CA GLY A 233 -6.91 -5.47 13.74
C GLY A 233 -7.21 -4.45 12.64
N ASN A 234 -8.47 -4.02 12.54
CA ASN A 234 -8.92 -2.93 11.68
C ASN A 234 -9.42 -1.72 12.54
N ASP A 235 -9.99 -0.65 11.96
CA ASP A 235 -10.45 0.56 12.73
C ASP A 235 -11.68 0.22 13.61
N ASP A 236 -12.30 -0.93 13.35
CA ASP A 236 -13.53 -1.43 13.99
C ASP A 236 -13.27 -2.55 15.01
N SER A 237 -12.02 -2.96 15.26
CA SER A 237 -11.70 -4.13 16.10
C SER A 237 -11.64 -3.85 17.61
N GLU A 238 -12.48 -2.93 18.11
CA GLU A 238 -12.55 -2.63 19.55
C GLU A 238 -12.99 -3.84 20.41
N ASP A 239 -13.65 -4.82 19.81
CA ASP A 239 -14.30 -5.92 20.52
C ASP A 239 -13.42 -7.17 20.73
N THR A 240 -12.20 -7.23 20.16
CA THR A 240 -11.40 -8.48 20.14
C THR A 240 -9.94 -8.25 20.47
N ASN A 241 -9.43 -8.97 21.49
CA ASN A 241 -8.04 -8.88 21.93
C ASN A 241 -7.30 -10.22 21.75
N PRO A 242 -6.78 -10.53 20.54
CA PRO A 242 -6.15 -11.82 20.28
C PRO A 242 -4.92 -12.08 21.16
N ILE A 243 -4.26 -11.03 21.66
CA ILE A 243 -3.12 -11.17 22.57
C ILE A 243 -3.57 -11.65 23.94
N GLU A 244 -4.63 -11.07 24.49
CA GLU A 244 -5.25 -11.51 25.75
C GLU A 244 -5.75 -12.96 25.66
N ASP A 245 -6.45 -13.30 24.58
CA ASP A 245 -6.97 -14.65 24.36
C ASP A 245 -5.85 -15.69 24.28
N MET A 246 -4.78 -15.40 23.51
CA MET A 246 -3.61 -16.29 23.44
C MET A 246 -2.91 -16.45 24.80
N LEU A 247 -2.86 -15.39 25.61
CA LEU A 247 -2.31 -15.47 26.97
C LEU A 247 -3.19 -16.35 27.87
N ALA A 248 -4.51 -16.19 27.80
CA ALA A 248 -5.48 -16.97 28.57
C ALA A 248 -5.46 -18.46 28.18
N ALA A 249 -5.34 -18.76 26.88
CA ALA A 249 -5.15 -20.12 26.34
C ALA A 249 -3.78 -20.73 26.67
N GLY A 250 -2.85 -19.94 27.24
CA GLY A 250 -1.51 -20.43 27.57
C GLY A 250 -0.63 -20.72 26.35
N VAL A 251 -0.88 -20.05 25.22
CA VAL A 251 -0.18 -20.29 23.96
C VAL A 251 1.33 -20.02 24.10
N ARG A 252 2.15 -20.92 23.53
CA ARG A 252 3.62 -20.82 23.53
C ARG A 252 4.22 -21.18 22.18
N MET A 253 4.71 -20.17 21.46
CA MET A 253 5.39 -20.32 20.17
C MET A 253 6.90 -20.13 20.33
N GLU A 254 7.64 -21.22 20.51
CA GLU A 254 9.07 -21.20 20.85
C GLU A 254 9.97 -20.51 19.81
N ALA A 255 9.58 -20.56 18.52
CA ALA A 255 10.34 -20.01 17.41
C ALA A 255 9.85 -18.62 16.95
N LEU A 256 8.86 -18.03 17.61
CA LEU A 256 8.27 -16.77 17.17
C LEU A 256 9.30 -15.62 17.24
N GLU A 257 9.56 -14.97 16.11
CA GLU A 257 10.54 -13.88 15.99
C GLU A 257 9.89 -12.52 15.72
N PHE A 258 8.72 -12.51 15.08
CA PHE A 258 7.99 -11.31 14.70
C PHE A 258 6.50 -11.44 15.05
N LEU A 259 5.96 -10.43 15.72
CA LEU A 259 4.54 -10.28 16.01
C LEU A 259 4.04 -8.95 15.43
N ASP A 260 2.92 -8.99 14.72
CA ASP A 260 2.11 -7.81 14.47
C ASP A 260 0.80 -7.89 15.24
N CYS A 261 0.57 -6.92 16.11
CA CYS A 261 -0.67 -6.71 16.84
C CYS A 261 -1.12 -5.25 16.73
N SER A 262 -0.78 -4.58 15.63
CA SER A 262 -1.25 -3.22 15.35
C SER A 262 -2.78 -3.19 15.32
N TRP A 263 -3.40 -2.07 15.72
CA TRP A 263 -4.85 -1.89 15.69
C TRP A 263 -5.65 -2.87 16.58
N THR A 264 -5.02 -3.48 17.58
CA THR A 264 -5.72 -4.27 18.59
C THR A 264 -5.82 -3.50 19.92
N PRO A 265 -6.78 -3.83 20.81
CA PRO A 265 -6.90 -3.22 22.12
C PRO A 265 -5.82 -3.69 23.13
N VAL A 266 -4.74 -4.33 22.67
CA VAL A 266 -3.67 -4.88 23.52
C VAL A 266 -3.10 -3.83 24.47
N THR A 267 -3.04 -4.19 25.75
CA THR A 267 -2.47 -3.33 26.81
C THR A 267 -0.97 -3.53 26.95
N GLU A 268 -0.27 -2.55 27.56
CA GLU A 268 1.17 -2.68 27.83
C GLU A 268 1.49 -3.92 28.67
N TYR A 269 0.64 -4.22 29.66
CA TYR A 269 0.81 -5.37 30.55
C TYR A 269 0.66 -6.71 29.80
N GLU A 270 -0.35 -6.84 28.95
CA GLU A 270 -0.53 -8.01 28.10
C GLU A 270 0.66 -8.18 27.17
N LEU A 271 1.09 -7.11 26.50
CA LEU A 271 2.18 -7.20 25.55
C LEU A 271 3.50 -7.58 26.22
N GLU A 272 3.84 -6.96 27.35
CA GLU A 272 5.02 -7.34 28.15
C GLU A 272 4.96 -8.82 28.61
N THR A 273 3.78 -9.27 29.03
CA THR A 273 3.55 -10.67 29.43
C THR A 273 3.72 -11.61 28.24
N PHE A 274 3.20 -11.23 27.07
CA PHE A 274 3.33 -11.98 25.83
C PHE A 274 4.80 -12.09 25.42
N VAL A 275 5.56 -10.98 25.42
CA VAL A 275 7.00 -11.00 25.12
C VAL A 275 7.76 -11.91 26.10
N LYS A 276 7.46 -11.81 27.40
CA LYS A 276 8.10 -12.65 28.42
C LYS A 276 7.86 -14.16 28.19
N ASN A 277 6.68 -14.50 27.67
CA ASN A 277 6.31 -15.88 27.34
C ASN A 277 6.94 -16.38 26.02
N HIS A 278 7.48 -15.47 25.20
CA HIS A 278 8.04 -15.75 23.87
C HIS A 278 9.47 -15.19 23.75
N PRO A 279 10.47 -15.83 24.40
CA PRO A 279 11.83 -15.27 24.50
C PRO A 279 12.60 -15.17 23.18
N SER A 280 12.13 -15.83 22.11
CA SER A 280 12.70 -15.73 20.76
C SER A 280 12.24 -14.48 20.00
N LEU A 281 11.24 -13.76 20.53
CA LEU A 281 10.62 -12.63 19.86
C LEU A 281 11.61 -11.45 19.76
N LYS A 282 11.82 -10.97 18.53
CA LYS A 282 12.80 -9.91 18.22
C LYS A 282 12.14 -8.61 17.83
N THR A 283 10.95 -8.66 17.24
CA THR A 283 10.26 -7.47 16.73
C THR A 283 8.76 -7.57 16.97
N VAL A 284 8.18 -6.45 17.40
CA VAL A 284 6.74 -6.29 17.60
C VAL A 284 6.29 -5.04 16.86
N ALA A 285 5.30 -5.18 15.99
CA ALA A 285 4.51 -4.05 15.49
C ALA A 285 3.28 -3.86 16.37
N ALA A 286 3.18 -2.69 16.99
CA ALA A 286 2.10 -2.31 17.91
C ALA A 286 1.60 -0.90 17.58
N ILE A 287 1.41 -0.64 16.28
CA ILE A 287 1.01 0.66 15.74
C ILE A 287 -0.47 0.89 16.05
N HIS A 288 -0.85 2.08 16.54
CA HIS A 288 -2.19 2.41 17.05
C HIS A 288 -2.74 1.37 18.03
N THR A 289 -2.01 1.19 19.11
CA THR A 289 -2.44 0.41 20.26
C THR A 289 -2.20 1.25 21.51
N ALA A 290 -2.67 0.79 22.68
CA ALA A 290 -2.27 1.41 23.94
C ALA A 290 -0.74 1.36 24.16
N CYS A 291 -0.03 0.50 23.41
CA CYS A 291 1.41 0.36 23.44
C CYS A 291 2.17 1.33 22.51
N GLY A 292 1.51 2.39 22.04
CA GLY A 292 2.05 3.34 21.05
C GLY A 292 3.37 3.99 21.44
N HIS A 293 3.65 4.15 22.74
CA HIS A 293 4.90 4.74 23.24
C HIS A 293 5.75 3.78 24.08
N THR A 294 5.34 2.51 24.18
CA THR A 294 5.99 1.52 25.03
C THR A 294 7.34 1.07 24.46
N THR A 295 8.27 0.77 25.35
CA THR A 295 9.55 0.13 25.00
C THR A 295 9.72 -1.14 25.81
N ILE A 296 10.04 -2.25 25.15
CA ILE A 296 10.29 -3.54 25.81
C ILE A 296 11.75 -3.92 25.62
N SER A 297 12.46 -4.18 26.71
CA SER A 297 13.90 -4.49 26.67
C SER A 297 14.18 -5.74 25.84
N GLY A 298 15.14 -5.65 24.92
CA GLY A 298 15.54 -6.76 24.05
C GLY A 298 14.64 -6.98 22.83
N VAL A 299 13.55 -6.22 22.68
CA VAL A 299 12.62 -6.32 21.56
C VAL A 299 12.60 -5.00 20.78
N LYS A 300 12.67 -5.10 19.46
CA LYS A 300 12.47 -3.96 18.56
C LYS A 300 10.97 -3.64 18.47
N MET A 301 10.58 -2.47 18.96
CA MET A 301 9.20 -1.99 18.85
C MET A 301 9.04 -1.16 17.57
N LEU A 302 8.08 -1.53 16.73
CA LEU A 302 7.56 -0.70 15.64
C LEU A 302 6.29 -0.01 16.15
N ASN A 303 6.48 1.17 16.74
CA ASN A 303 5.43 2.05 17.28
C ASN A 303 5.91 3.52 17.22
N MET A 304 5.42 4.37 18.13
CA MET A 304 5.76 5.80 18.26
C MET A 304 6.67 6.09 19.47
N SER A 305 7.35 5.08 20.04
CA SER A 305 8.21 5.23 21.22
C SER A 305 9.45 6.11 20.98
N SER A 306 9.93 6.20 19.74
CA SER A 306 11.10 6.97 19.36
C SER A 306 11.06 7.36 17.89
N MET A 307 11.86 8.36 17.49
CA MET A 307 11.94 8.79 16.08
C MET A 307 12.52 7.72 15.15
N SER A 308 13.47 6.90 15.63
CA SER A 308 13.96 5.75 14.85
C SER A 308 12.85 4.71 14.65
N SER A 309 12.08 4.41 15.71
CA SER A 309 10.91 3.53 15.61
C SER A 309 9.87 4.10 14.65
N LEU A 310 9.59 5.41 14.69
CA LEU A 310 8.65 6.08 13.78
C LEU A 310 9.01 5.88 12.30
N SER A 311 10.27 6.09 11.95
CA SER A 311 10.79 5.86 10.60
C SER A 311 10.59 4.41 10.14
N GLU A 312 10.93 3.45 11.01
CA GLU A 312 10.84 2.03 10.71
C GLU A 312 9.38 1.53 10.68
N SER A 313 8.52 2.06 11.56
CA SER A 313 7.08 1.81 11.61
C SER A 313 6.39 2.30 10.35
N LEU A 314 6.79 3.48 9.85
CA LEU A 314 6.27 4.00 8.59
C LEU A 314 6.71 3.12 7.42
N GLU A 315 8.00 2.76 7.35
CA GLU A 315 8.49 1.83 6.31
C GLU A 315 7.75 0.48 6.37
N TYR A 316 7.52 -0.05 7.57
CA TYR A 316 6.75 -1.27 7.78
C TYR A 316 5.28 -1.15 7.31
N ALA A 317 4.58 -0.10 7.73
CA ALA A 317 3.18 0.12 7.34
C ALA A 317 3.04 0.27 5.81
N LEU A 318 4.03 0.89 5.16
CA LEU A 318 4.05 1.07 3.71
C LEU A 318 4.37 -0.23 2.95
N LEU A 319 5.22 -1.10 3.49
CA LEU A 319 5.62 -2.36 2.86
C LEU A 319 4.60 -3.49 3.03
N THR A 320 3.69 -3.38 4.00
CA THR A 320 2.67 -4.42 4.27
C THR A 320 1.38 -4.24 3.45
N GLU A 321 1.37 -3.36 2.46
CA GLU A 321 0.19 -3.06 1.61
C GLU A 321 -1.07 -2.62 2.39
N ARG A 322 -0.95 -2.33 3.69
CA ARG A 322 -2.03 -1.83 4.57
C ARG A 322 -2.12 -0.31 4.50
N SER A 323 -2.69 0.20 3.41
CA SER A 323 -2.74 1.64 3.13
C SER A 323 -3.45 2.45 4.22
N MET A 324 -4.50 1.92 4.84
CA MET A 324 -5.20 2.57 5.96
C MET A 324 -4.33 2.66 7.22
N LEU A 325 -3.62 1.59 7.60
CA LEU A 325 -2.68 1.59 8.71
C LEU A 325 -1.59 2.65 8.49
N ALA A 326 -0.99 2.67 7.29
CA ALA A 326 -0.01 3.66 6.93
C ALA A 326 -0.59 5.08 7.03
N LEU A 327 -1.76 5.31 6.44
CA LEU A 327 -2.42 6.60 6.42
C LEU A 327 -2.67 7.16 7.83
N ARG A 328 -3.22 6.32 8.71
CA ARG A 328 -3.53 6.69 10.08
C ARG A 328 -2.26 6.90 10.90
N PHE A 329 -1.24 6.07 10.67
CA PHE A 329 0.05 6.28 11.32
C PHE A 329 0.68 7.61 10.91
N ILE A 330 0.55 7.99 9.64
CA ILE A 330 1.02 9.27 9.13
C ILE A 330 0.26 10.44 9.75
N GLU A 331 -1.06 10.33 9.90
CA GLU A 331 -1.90 11.30 10.61
C GLU A 331 -1.35 11.53 12.03
N ASP A 332 -1.17 10.47 12.81
CA ASP A 332 -0.64 10.55 14.17
C ASP A 332 0.77 11.15 14.24
N VAL A 333 1.63 10.75 13.30
CA VAL A 333 2.98 11.31 13.19
C VAL A 333 2.89 12.82 13.00
N PHE A 334 2.06 13.29 12.06
CA PHE A 334 1.96 14.72 11.78
C PHE A 334 1.27 15.52 12.89
N GLU A 335 0.26 14.97 13.56
CA GLU A 335 -0.33 15.60 14.75
C GLU A 335 0.68 15.73 15.89
N ASN A 336 1.49 14.70 16.14
CA ASN A 336 2.56 14.77 17.14
C ASN A 336 3.65 15.78 16.75
N LEU A 337 3.96 15.93 15.46
CA LEU A 337 4.92 16.92 14.98
C LEU A 337 4.42 18.37 15.13
N LYS A 338 3.10 18.61 15.06
CA LYS A 338 2.51 19.94 15.31
C LYS A 338 2.81 20.42 16.73
N THR A 339 2.81 19.51 17.70
CA THR A 339 2.98 19.85 19.14
C THR A 339 4.44 19.79 19.62
N SER A 340 5.31 19.00 18.96
CA SER A 340 6.68 18.71 19.42
C SER A 340 7.80 19.32 18.54
N ARG A 341 7.43 20.18 17.59
CA ARG A 341 8.30 20.68 16.51
C ARG A 341 9.68 21.23 16.92
N GLY A 342 9.77 21.88 18.08
CA GLY A 342 11.01 22.51 18.55
C GLY A 342 12.12 21.53 18.94
N ASN A 343 11.81 20.23 19.02
CA ASN A 343 12.73 19.21 19.54
C ASN A 343 13.38 18.35 18.45
N LEU A 344 13.10 18.60 17.17
CA LEU A 344 13.48 17.71 16.07
C LEU A 344 14.81 18.11 15.41
N VAL A 345 15.63 17.11 15.10
CA VAL A 345 16.88 17.31 14.35
C VAL A 345 16.57 17.21 12.84
N ASN A 346 17.24 18.04 12.02
CA ASN A 346 17.01 18.11 10.57
C ASN A 346 17.07 16.75 9.83
N SER A 347 17.87 15.80 10.32
CA SER A 347 17.96 14.45 9.72
C SER A 347 16.68 13.64 9.87
N GLU A 348 15.95 13.82 10.96
CA GLU A 348 14.71 13.10 11.27
C GLU A 348 13.57 13.63 10.40
N LEU A 349 13.47 14.96 10.30
CA LEU A 349 12.54 15.63 9.39
C LEU A 349 12.73 15.15 7.96
N ARG A 350 13.97 15.11 7.47
CA ARG A 350 14.29 14.62 6.13
C ARG A 350 13.86 13.16 5.92
N HIS A 351 13.91 12.32 6.95
CA HIS A 351 13.43 10.94 6.82
C HIS A 351 11.91 10.90 6.60
N ILE A 352 11.15 11.68 7.36
CA ILE A 352 9.70 11.81 7.22
C ILE A 352 9.34 12.38 5.83
N THR A 353 10.05 13.42 5.38
CA THR A 353 9.91 13.97 4.02
C THR A 353 10.10 12.90 2.96
N ASN A 354 11.19 12.13 3.06
CA ASN A 354 11.48 11.07 2.11
C ASN A 354 10.39 9.99 2.12
N ALA A 355 9.74 9.77 3.27
CA ALA A 355 8.65 8.84 3.36
C ALA A 355 7.36 9.31 2.69
N VAL A 356 7.03 10.59 2.86
CA VAL A 356 5.97 11.24 2.08
C VAL A 356 6.26 11.17 0.60
N LEU A 357 7.47 11.54 0.18
CA LEU A 357 7.87 11.51 -1.23
C LEU A 357 7.78 10.11 -1.84
N PHE A 358 8.19 9.08 -1.09
CA PHE A 358 8.05 7.70 -1.52
C PHE A 358 6.58 7.34 -1.72
N MET A 359 5.70 7.59 -0.74
CA MET A 359 4.27 7.32 -0.89
C MET A 359 3.64 7.98 -2.12
N LEU A 360 4.00 9.24 -2.36
CA LEU A 360 3.46 9.99 -3.49
C LEU A 360 3.94 9.43 -4.83
N ARG A 361 5.16 8.86 -4.88
CA ARG A 361 5.78 8.26 -6.07
C ARG A 361 5.35 6.82 -6.33
N GLU A 362 5.16 6.03 -5.29
CA GLU A 362 4.82 4.61 -5.35
C GLU A 362 3.33 4.37 -5.62
N SER A 363 2.93 3.13 -5.89
CA SER A 363 1.59 2.73 -6.33
C SER A 363 0.56 2.59 -5.19
N PHE A 364 0.55 3.57 -4.28
CA PHE A 364 -0.52 3.72 -3.29
C PHE A 364 -1.81 4.20 -3.93
N ASP A 365 -2.95 3.85 -3.31
CA ASP A 365 -4.24 4.36 -3.74
C ASP A 365 -4.29 5.90 -3.64
N LYS A 366 -5.10 6.51 -4.50
CA LYS A 366 -5.12 7.97 -4.64
C LYS A 366 -5.60 8.67 -3.37
N HIS A 367 -6.49 8.03 -2.62
CA HIS A 367 -7.03 8.58 -1.38
C HIS A 367 -5.89 8.69 -0.35
N THR A 368 -5.15 7.60 -0.12
CA THR A 368 -3.97 7.59 0.77
C THR A 368 -2.95 8.66 0.39
N LYS A 369 -2.65 8.85 -0.90
CA LYS A 369 -1.73 9.91 -1.35
C LYS A 369 -2.19 11.31 -1.00
N VAL A 370 -3.48 11.61 -1.22
CA VAL A 370 -4.04 12.94 -0.98
C VAL A 370 -4.07 13.26 0.51
N TYR A 371 -4.52 12.33 1.34
CA TYR A 371 -4.56 12.56 2.78
C TYR A 371 -3.16 12.62 3.39
N THR A 372 -2.22 11.78 2.94
CA THR A 372 -0.79 11.90 3.30
C THR A 372 -0.28 13.32 3.04
N LEU A 373 -0.56 13.86 1.85
CA LEU A 373 -0.14 15.19 1.49
C LEU A 373 -0.87 16.28 2.30
N LYS A 374 -2.16 16.10 2.56
CA LYS A 374 -2.93 16.98 3.45
C LYS A 374 -2.27 17.07 4.83
N TYR A 375 -2.03 15.92 5.48
CA TYR A 375 -1.42 15.89 6.81
C TYR A 375 -0.01 16.48 6.82
N TYR A 376 0.79 16.19 5.77
CA TYR A 376 2.12 16.76 5.61
C TYR A 376 2.09 18.29 5.48
N LEU A 377 1.21 18.86 4.64
CA LEU A 377 1.04 20.31 4.51
C LEU A 377 0.50 20.95 5.81
N GLU A 378 -0.45 20.29 6.47
CA GLU A 378 -1.04 20.79 7.72
C GLU A 378 -0.07 20.75 8.90
N SER A 379 0.90 19.83 8.91
CA SER A 379 1.97 19.78 9.92
C SER A 379 2.90 21.00 9.88
N GLY A 380 2.86 21.74 8.78
CA GLY A 380 3.73 22.88 8.51
C GLY A 380 5.15 22.48 8.09
N LEU A 381 5.50 21.18 8.03
CA LEU A 381 6.85 20.70 7.72
C LEU A 381 7.36 21.21 6.38
N PHE A 382 6.48 21.32 5.40
CA PHE A 382 6.78 21.85 4.08
C PHE A 382 7.37 23.27 4.18
N GLU A 383 6.74 24.18 4.92
CA GLU A 383 7.21 25.55 5.17
C GLU A 383 8.61 25.56 5.81
N HIS A 384 8.85 24.63 6.73
CA HIS A 384 10.13 24.53 7.42
C HIS A 384 11.24 24.01 6.51
N GLU A 385 10.97 22.96 5.73
CA GLU A 385 11.91 22.46 4.73
C GLU A 385 12.27 23.53 3.71
N LEU A 386 11.28 24.27 3.21
CA LEU A 386 11.51 25.41 2.34
C LEU A 386 12.39 26.47 3.01
N SER A 387 12.14 26.74 4.29
CA SER A 387 12.88 27.76 5.04
C SER A 387 14.34 27.39 5.35
N ILE A 388 14.66 26.09 5.41
CA ILE A 388 16.01 25.58 5.77
C ILE A 388 16.82 25.17 4.55
N SER A 389 16.19 24.62 3.51
CA SER A 389 16.90 23.99 2.37
C SER A 389 17.33 24.96 1.26
N MET A 390 17.02 26.25 1.37
CA MET A 390 17.28 27.28 0.34
C MET A 390 16.86 26.83 -1.08
N PHE A 391 15.63 26.31 -1.24
CA PHE A 391 15.15 25.71 -2.49
C PHE A 391 16.20 24.78 -3.12
N SER A 392 16.48 23.67 -2.42
CA SER A 392 17.30 22.61 -3.01
C SER A 392 16.75 22.16 -4.36
N THR A 393 17.54 21.43 -5.13
CA THR A 393 17.12 20.86 -6.43
C THR A 393 15.84 20.03 -6.34
N ASP A 394 15.51 19.52 -5.15
CA ASP A 394 14.40 18.59 -4.94
C ASP A 394 13.06 19.31 -4.68
N ILE A 395 13.10 20.56 -4.20
CA ILE A 395 11.89 21.33 -3.87
C ILE A 395 11.01 21.60 -5.10
N PRO A 396 11.53 22.04 -6.26
CA PRO A 396 10.71 22.19 -7.46
C PRO A 396 10.00 20.90 -7.85
N ASP A 397 10.70 19.76 -7.80
CA ASP A 397 10.15 18.46 -8.15
C ASP A 397 9.08 18.01 -7.13
N MET A 398 9.27 18.33 -5.86
CA MET A 398 8.29 18.08 -4.80
C MET A 398 7.00 18.88 -5.02
N ILE A 399 7.10 20.18 -5.29
CA ILE A 399 5.94 21.05 -5.56
C ILE A 399 5.15 20.54 -6.77
N GLU A 400 5.85 20.17 -7.84
CA GLU A 400 5.23 19.64 -9.05
C GLU A 400 4.56 18.29 -8.80
N LEU A 401 5.20 17.39 -8.06
CA LEU A 401 4.63 16.11 -7.64
C LEU A 401 3.35 16.30 -6.82
N PHE A 402 3.39 17.20 -5.83
CA PHE A 402 2.25 17.48 -4.96
C PHE A 402 1.06 18.04 -5.75
N TYR A 403 1.34 19.02 -6.62
CA TYR A 403 0.33 19.58 -7.53
C TYR A 403 -0.30 18.50 -8.40
N ASN A 404 0.50 17.62 -9.00
CA ASN A 404 0.01 16.56 -9.87
C ASN A 404 -0.86 15.54 -9.13
N VAL A 405 -0.50 15.18 -7.90
CA VAL A 405 -1.31 14.28 -7.04
C VAL A 405 -2.67 14.91 -6.74
N LEU A 406 -2.68 16.15 -6.25
CA LEU A 406 -3.92 16.86 -5.88
C LEU A 406 -4.80 17.13 -7.11
N LYS A 407 -4.24 17.63 -8.20
CA LYS A 407 -4.99 17.88 -9.44
C LYS A 407 -5.63 16.62 -10.01
N LYS A 408 -4.88 15.52 -10.05
CA LYS A 408 -5.40 14.24 -10.55
C LYS A 408 -6.57 13.75 -9.70
N TYR A 409 -6.52 13.95 -8.39
CA TYR A 409 -7.61 13.60 -7.49
C TYR A 409 -8.85 14.49 -7.72
N ALA A 410 -8.67 15.81 -7.79
CA ALA A 410 -9.75 16.76 -8.07
C ALA A 410 -10.49 16.42 -9.37
N LEU A 411 -9.76 16.11 -10.44
CA LEU A 411 -10.37 15.77 -11.75
C LEU A 411 -11.17 14.45 -11.76
N GLN A 412 -10.90 13.55 -10.82
CA GLN A 412 -11.46 12.19 -10.82
C GLN A 412 -12.59 12.03 -9.80
N CYS A 413 -12.51 12.74 -8.68
CA CYS A 413 -13.56 12.76 -7.68
C CYS A 413 -14.65 13.77 -8.08
N LYS A 414 -15.68 13.31 -8.81
CA LYS A 414 -16.87 14.11 -9.16
C LYS A 414 -17.73 14.56 -7.97
N TRP A 415 -17.27 14.35 -6.74
CA TRP A 415 -17.98 14.74 -5.53
C TRP A 415 -17.64 16.20 -5.22
N ILE A 416 -18.62 17.08 -5.42
CA ILE A 416 -18.53 18.55 -5.30
C ILE A 416 -17.88 18.99 -3.97
N SER A 417 -18.04 18.22 -2.89
CA SER A 417 -17.47 18.55 -1.58
C SER A 417 -15.95 18.46 -1.50
N TYR A 418 -15.28 17.74 -2.42
CA TYR A 418 -13.84 17.50 -2.35
C TYR A 418 -13.00 18.38 -3.29
N GLU A 419 -13.61 18.99 -4.30
CA GLU A 419 -12.91 19.92 -5.20
C GLU A 419 -12.41 21.16 -4.44
N GLY A 420 -13.25 21.75 -3.59
CA GLY A 420 -12.89 22.92 -2.78
C GLY A 420 -11.76 22.64 -1.78
N VAL A 421 -11.80 21.50 -1.07
CA VAL A 421 -10.74 21.09 -0.13
C VAL A 421 -9.40 20.93 -0.86
N THR A 422 -9.42 20.36 -2.07
CA THR A 422 -8.20 20.15 -2.85
C THR A 422 -7.62 21.48 -3.36
N ALA A 423 -8.48 22.40 -3.80
CA ALA A 423 -8.06 23.75 -4.20
C ALA A 423 -7.43 24.51 -3.03
N GLU A 424 -8.05 24.46 -1.84
CA GLU A 424 -7.52 25.09 -0.63
C GLU A 424 -6.11 24.58 -0.28
N LEU A 425 -5.89 23.26 -0.33
CA LEU A 425 -4.57 22.67 -0.09
C LEU A 425 -3.53 23.12 -1.12
N LEU A 426 -3.91 23.23 -2.39
CA LEU A 426 -3.03 23.73 -3.45
C LEU A 426 -2.63 25.19 -3.22
N PHE A 427 -3.59 26.06 -2.89
CA PHE A 427 -3.29 27.46 -2.57
C PHE A 427 -2.42 27.58 -1.33
N ARG A 428 -2.68 26.80 -0.27
CA ARG A 428 -1.85 26.77 0.94
C ARG A 428 -0.41 26.36 0.65
N MET A 429 -0.21 25.35 -0.20
CA MET A 429 1.13 24.93 -0.63
C MET A 429 1.85 26.05 -1.40
N PHE A 430 1.18 26.73 -2.32
CA PHE A 430 1.77 27.85 -3.06
C PHE A 430 2.07 29.06 -2.18
N GLU A 431 1.21 29.34 -1.22
CA GLU A 431 1.41 30.37 -0.20
C GLU A 431 2.63 30.05 0.67
N ALA A 432 2.75 28.81 1.16
CA ALA A 432 3.92 28.32 1.88
C ALA A 432 5.21 28.52 1.06
N ALA A 433 5.19 28.16 -0.23
CA ALA A 433 6.33 28.33 -1.13
C ALA A 433 6.79 29.79 -1.21
N VAL A 434 5.89 30.75 -1.43
CA VAL A 434 6.26 32.18 -1.56
C VAL A 434 6.57 32.85 -0.22
N ASN A 435 5.98 32.37 0.88
CA ASN A 435 6.21 32.91 2.23
C ASN A 435 7.50 32.40 2.87
N SER A 436 8.04 31.28 2.40
CA SER A 436 9.30 30.70 2.91
C SER A 436 10.55 31.55 2.59
N VAL A 437 10.43 32.48 1.65
CA VAL A 437 11.53 33.30 1.14
C VAL A 437 11.95 34.36 2.14
N ARG A 438 13.26 34.55 2.29
CA ARG A 438 13.86 35.55 3.19
C ARG A 438 14.60 36.63 2.41
N PRO A 439 14.79 37.85 2.97
CA PRO A 439 15.60 38.89 2.35
C PRO A 439 16.97 38.38 1.90
N GLY A 440 17.31 38.62 0.64
CA GLY A 440 18.58 38.20 0.03
C GLY A 440 18.56 36.83 -0.67
N ILE A 441 17.43 36.10 -0.63
CA ILE A 441 17.25 34.83 -1.34
C ILE A 441 16.16 35.00 -2.41
N SER A 442 16.45 34.63 -3.65
CA SER A 442 15.47 34.62 -4.74
C SER A 442 14.81 33.24 -4.87
N ILE A 443 13.52 33.21 -5.19
CA ILE A 443 12.83 31.97 -5.60
C ILE A 443 13.48 31.49 -6.91
N PRO A 444 13.80 30.20 -7.08
CA PRO A 444 14.29 29.69 -8.36
C PRO A 444 13.27 29.93 -9.48
N ASP A 445 13.75 30.29 -10.67
CA ASP A 445 12.89 30.60 -11.84
C ASP A 445 11.86 29.50 -12.12
N ARG A 446 12.26 28.22 -12.01
CA ARG A 446 11.36 27.07 -12.21
C ARG A 446 10.20 27.06 -11.21
N VAL A 447 10.47 27.27 -9.92
CA VAL A 447 9.44 27.29 -8.87
C VAL A 447 8.54 28.50 -9.06
N LEU A 448 9.14 29.67 -9.30
CA LEU A 448 8.42 30.92 -9.49
C LEU A 448 7.43 30.83 -10.67
N ASN A 449 7.90 30.35 -11.82
CA ASN A 449 7.08 30.17 -13.01
C ASN A 449 5.94 29.18 -12.75
N PHE A 450 6.25 28.04 -12.13
CA PHE A 450 5.25 27.02 -11.81
C PHE A 450 4.17 27.55 -10.86
N VAL A 451 4.57 28.12 -9.72
CA VAL A 451 3.64 28.69 -8.73
C VAL A 451 2.77 29.76 -9.36
N PHE A 452 3.35 30.66 -10.17
CA PHE A 452 2.57 31.72 -10.80
C PHE A 452 1.56 31.17 -11.81
N GLU A 453 2.01 30.35 -12.77
CA GLU A 453 1.14 29.76 -13.80
C GLU A 453 0.00 28.96 -13.17
N LYS A 454 0.32 28.11 -12.19
CA LYS A 454 -0.67 27.24 -11.55
C LYS A 454 -1.59 27.98 -10.59
N THR A 455 -1.13 29.05 -9.94
CA THR A 455 -2.01 29.92 -9.14
C THR A 455 -3.05 30.59 -10.03
N VAL A 456 -2.63 31.12 -11.19
CA VAL A 456 -3.56 31.73 -12.17
C VAL A 456 -4.56 30.71 -12.69
N GLU A 457 -4.09 29.51 -13.07
CA GLU A 457 -4.94 28.41 -13.54
C GLU A 457 -5.99 28.04 -12.48
N LEU A 458 -5.59 27.92 -11.21
CA LEU A 458 -6.50 27.57 -10.11
C LEU A 458 -7.51 28.66 -9.82
N VAL A 459 -7.15 29.96 -9.82
CA VAL A 459 -8.15 31.01 -9.60
C VAL A 459 -9.18 31.07 -10.73
N CYS A 460 -8.76 30.80 -11.97
CA CYS A 460 -9.71 30.69 -13.09
C CYS A 460 -10.69 29.52 -12.90
N GLN A 461 -10.26 28.43 -12.26
CA GLN A 461 -11.10 27.27 -11.96
C GLN A 461 -11.96 27.49 -10.71
N PHE A 462 -11.44 28.19 -9.70
CA PHE A 462 -12.05 28.43 -8.39
C PHE A 462 -12.05 29.93 -8.05
N PRO A 463 -12.96 30.72 -8.64
CA PRO A 463 -12.99 32.18 -8.47
C PRO A 463 -13.15 32.65 -7.02
N GLU A 464 -13.75 31.84 -6.16
CA GLU A 464 -13.87 32.09 -4.71
C GLU A 464 -12.53 32.25 -4.00
N HIS A 465 -11.44 31.69 -4.55
CA HIS A 465 -10.07 31.84 -4.03
C HIS A 465 -9.30 33.02 -4.65
N GLN A 466 -9.96 33.94 -5.37
CA GLN A 466 -9.30 35.06 -6.05
C GLN A 466 -8.44 35.93 -5.12
N THR A 467 -8.93 36.22 -3.91
CA THR A 467 -8.19 37.01 -2.92
C THR A 467 -6.90 36.30 -2.50
N GLN A 468 -6.98 34.99 -2.24
CA GLN A 468 -5.83 34.17 -1.84
C GLN A 468 -4.81 34.08 -2.98
N GLY A 469 -5.25 33.78 -4.21
CA GLY A 469 -4.37 33.73 -5.38
C GLY A 469 -3.70 35.07 -5.67
N SER A 470 -4.42 36.18 -5.52
CA SER A 470 -3.84 37.54 -5.64
C SER A 470 -2.79 37.81 -4.57
N GLY A 471 -3.02 37.34 -3.34
CA GLY A 471 -2.06 37.42 -2.23
C GLY A 471 -0.76 36.69 -2.54
N ILE A 472 -0.85 35.44 -3.01
CA ILE A 472 0.29 34.60 -3.40
C ILE A 472 1.13 35.29 -4.48
N ILE A 473 0.48 35.78 -5.54
CA ILE A 473 1.20 36.43 -6.64
C ILE A 473 1.88 37.73 -6.18
N ARG A 474 1.18 38.58 -5.40
CA ARG A 474 1.77 39.81 -4.84
C ARG A 474 2.99 39.49 -3.99
N GLN A 475 2.92 38.44 -3.19
CA GLN A 475 4.02 38.01 -2.36
C GLN A 475 5.19 37.46 -3.19
N ALA A 476 4.93 36.66 -4.22
CA ALA A 476 5.95 36.18 -5.14
C ALA A 476 6.72 37.34 -5.80
N VAL A 477 5.99 38.37 -6.28
CA VAL A 477 6.57 39.55 -6.94
C VAL A 477 7.53 40.32 -6.04
N LYS A 478 7.27 40.40 -4.72
CA LYS A 478 8.19 41.07 -3.78
C LYS A 478 9.59 40.44 -3.75
N TRP A 479 9.68 39.15 -4.05
CA TRP A 479 10.93 38.39 -4.00
C TRP A 479 11.57 38.18 -5.37
N MET A 480 11.00 38.75 -6.43
CA MET A 480 11.56 38.63 -7.77
C MET A 480 12.75 39.58 -7.95
N SER A 481 13.82 39.06 -8.55
CA SER A 481 14.88 39.89 -9.12
C SER A 481 14.36 40.69 -10.32
N TRP A 482 15.03 41.78 -10.67
CA TRP A 482 14.72 42.55 -11.87
C TRP A 482 14.72 41.68 -13.15
N LYS A 483 15.65 40.73 -13.25
CA LYS A 483 15.72 39.79 -14.38
C LYS A 483 14.49 38.88 -14.44
N GLN A 484 14.01 38.41 -13.29
CA GLN A 484 12.78 37.61 -13.21
C GLN A 484 11.56 38.42 -13.62
N ILE A 485 11.44 39.66 -13.14
CA ILE A 485 10.35 40.57 -13.54
C ILE A 485 10.34 40.78 -15.05
N LEU A 486 11.50 41.05 -15.66
CA LEU A 486 11.62 41.21 -17.12
C LEU A 486 11.23 39.94 -17.88
N THR A 487 11.68 38.77 -17.40
CA THR A 487 11.36 37.48 -18.02
C THR A 487 9.86 37.20 -17.98
N MET A 488 9.21 37.45 -16.84
CA MET A 488 7.77 37.29 -16.70
C MET A 488 6.99 38.32 -17.51
N SER A 489 7.49 39.55 -17.61
CA SER A 489 6.89 40.60 -18.42
C SER A 489 6.96 40.32 -19.93
N GLY A 490 7.83 39.41 -20.36
CA GLY A 490 7.86 38.90 -21.73
C GLY A 490 6.77 37.86 -22.03
N ASN A 491 6.12 37.28 -21.02
CA ASN A 491 5.05 36.30 -21.19
C ASN A 491 3.68 37.00 -21.28
N VAL A 492 3.30 37.39 -22.49
CA VAL A 492 2.07 38.14 -22.78
C VAL A 492 0.80 37.40 -22.33
N GLU A 493 0.76 36.08 -22.48
CA GLU A 493 -0.39 35.27 -22.05
C GLU A 493 -0.57 35.34 -20.52
N LEU A 494 0.51 35.14 -19.78
CA LEU A 494 0.51 35.19 -18.31
C LEU A 494 0.14 36.59 -17.80
N LEU A 495 0.72 37.62 -18.40
CA LEU A 495 0.40 39.03 -18.11
C LEU A 495 -1.08 39.35 -18.32
N SER A 496 -1.68 38.86 -19.42
CA SER A 496 -3.09 39.11 -19.71
C SER A 496 -4.01 38.53 -18.63
N LYS A 497 -3.75 37.29 -18.19
CA LYS A 497 -4.50 36.64 -17.11
C LYS A 497 -4.26 37.32 -15.77
N PHE A 498 -3.04 37.79 -15.51
CA PHE A 498 -2.69 38.53 -14.30
C PHE A 498 -3.39 39.89 -14.21
N VAL A 499 -3.47 40.63 -15.31
CA VAL A 499 -4.19 41.91 -15.37
C VAL A 499 -5.68 41.71 -15.09
N VAL A 500 -6.28 40.60 -15.53
CA VAL A 500 -7.67 40.27 -15.20
C VAL A 500 -7.82 40.01 -13.70
N LEU A 501 -6.93 39.22 -13.11
CA LEU A 501 -6.92 38.91 -11.67
C LEU A 501 -6.82 40.15 -10.78
N LEU A 502 -5.96 41.10 -11.14
CA LEU A 502 -5.76 42.34 -10.36
C LEU A 502 -6.89 43.36 -10.51
N LYS A 503 -7.67 43.30 -11.60
CA LYS A 503 -8.76 44.25 -11.88
C LYS A 503 -10.07 43.94 -11.14
N SER A 504 -10.19 42.78 -10.51
CA SER A 504 -11.42 42.37 -9.80
C SER A 504 -11.33 42.53 -8.27
N ASN A 505 -10.26 43.17 -7.77
CA ASN A 505 -10.14 43.74 -6.43
C ASN A 505 -10.09 45.27 -6.55
#